data_AF-A0A3D4XSK7-F1
#
_entry.id   AF-A0A3D4XSK7-F1
#
_cell.length_a   1.000
_cell.length_b   1.000
_cell.length_c   1.000
_cell.angle_alpha   90.00
_cell.angle_beta   90.00
_cell.angle_gamma   90.00
#
_symmetry.space_group_name_H-M   'P 1'
#
loop_
_entity.id
_entity.type
_entity.pdbx_description
1 polymer ?
#
loop_
_entity_poly.entity_id
_entity_poly.type
_entity_poly.pdbx_seq_one_letter_code
_entity_poly.pdbx_strand_id
1 'polypeptide(L)' 'MTHSMPYPLLDHINTPSDVRQLAREQLKALSKEVRHFLTESVSVSGGHFAAGLGTVEFT' A
#
# COMPACT_ATOMS: atom_id res chain seq x y z
N MET A 1 -11.26 20.13 -5.66
CA MET A 1 -11.16 19.12 -4.57
C MET A 1 -9.90 18.32 -4.84
N THR A 2 -8.76 18.74 -4.29
CA THR A 2 -7.48 18.05 -4.50
C THR A 2 -7.35 16.97 -3.43
N HIS A 3 -7.72 15.74 -3.76
CA HIS A 3 -7.46 14.60 -2.88
C HIS A 3 -5.95 14.34 -2.91
N SER A 4 -5.22 14.95 -1.98
CA SER A 4 -3.79 14.73 -1.78
C SER A 4 -3.63 13.34 -1.17
N MET A 5 -3.63 12.31 -2.02
CA MET A 5 -3.41 10.93 -1.59
C MET A 5 -2.03 10.83 -0.92
N PRO A 6 -1.94 10.29 0.31
CA PRO A 6 -0.68 10.19 1.03
C PRO A 6 0.34 9.26 0.35
N TYR A 7 -0.11 8.43 -0.61
CA TYR A 7 0.72 7.41 -1.25
C TYR A 7 0.63 7.44 -2.80
N PRO A 8 1.20 8.45 -3.48
CA PRO A 8 1.10 8.59 -4.93
C PRO A 8 1.73 7.42 -5.70
N LEU A 9 2.83 6.82 -5.22
CA LEU A 9 3.44 5.69 -5.92
C LEU A 9 2.68 4.40 -5.67
N LEU A 10 2.18 4.21 -4.44
CA LEU A 10 1.43 3.01 -4.10
C LEU A 10 0.06 2.97 -4.80
N ASP A 11 -0.61 4.11 -4.96
CA ASP A 11 -1.90 4.22 -5.64
C ASP A 11 -1.83 3.84 -7.13
N HIS A 12 -0.72 4.19 -7.79
CA HIS A 12 -0.49 3.82 -9.19
C HIS A 12 -0.10 2.34 -9.38
N ILE A 13 0.16 1.59 -8.32
CA ILE A 13 0.58 0.18 -8.38
C ILE A 13 -0.59 -0.72 -8.03
N ASN A 14 -1.13 -1.38 -9.04
CA ASN A 14 -2.23 -2.33 -8.86
C ASN A 14 -1.76 -3.79 -8.92
N THR A 15 -0.57 -4.04 -9.48
CA THR A 15 -0.03 -5.39 -9.67
C THR A 15 1.44 -5.51 -9.26
N PRO A 16 1.93 -6.71 -8.90
CA PRO A 16 3.36 -6.94 -8.67
C PRO A 16 4.21 -6.78 -9.92
N SER A 17 3.60 -6.67 -11.11
CA SER A 17 4.29 -6.38 -12.36
C SER A 17 4.58 -4.87 -12.50
N ASP A 18 3.71 -3.99 -11.99
CA ASP A 18 3.96 -2.54 -11.96
C ASP A 18 5.19 -2.19 -11.13
N VAL A 19 5.36 -2.84 -9.97
CA VAL A 19 6.55 -2.66 -9.12
C VAL A 19 7.83 -3.01 -9.88
N ARG A 20 7.79 -4.04 -10.74
CA ARG A 20 8.94 -4.47 -11.55
C ARG A 20 9.30 -3.48 -12.67
N GLN A 21 8.34 -2.65 -13.09
CA GLN A 21 8.55 -1.62 -14.12
C GLN A 21 9.10 -0.31 -13.53
N LEU A 22 9.12 -0.16 -12.20
CA LEU A 22 9.64 1.04 -11.55
C LEU A 22 11.17 1.10 -11.56
N ALA A 23 11.69 2.32 -11.63
CA ALA A 23 13.11 2.57 -11.45
C ALA A 23 13.55 2.22 -10.02
N ARG A 24 14.80 1.76 -9.86
CA ARG A 24 15.35 1.38 -8.54
C ARG A 24 15.25 2.48 -7.49
N GLU A 25 15.31 3.74 -7.91
CA GLU A 25 15.15 4.92 -7.05
C GLU A 25 13.72 5.06 -6.54
N GLN A 26 12.73 4.73 -7.37
CA GLN A 26 11.31 4.74 -7.01
C GLN A 26 10.96 3.56 -6.08
N LEU A 27 11.65 2.42 -6.16
CA LEU A 27 11.45 1.28 -5.25
C LEU A 27 11.69 1.65 -3.78
N LYS A 28 12.68 2.52 -3.51
CA LYS A 28 12.94 3.02 -2.15
C LYS A 28 11.82 3.94 -1.65
N ALA A 29 11.31 4.82 -2.51
CA ALA A 29 10.19 5.71 -2.20
C ALA A 29 8.91 4.89 -1.95
N LEU A 30 8.59 3.95 -2.84
CA LEU A 30 7.48 3.02 -2.71
C LEU A 30 7.55 2.23 -1.39
N SER A 31 8.72 1.67 -1.06
CA SER A 31 8.89 0.91 0.19
C SER A 31 8.63 1.76 1.44
N LYS A 32 8.96 3.06 1.38
CA LYS A 32 8.67 4.01 2.46
C LYS A 32 7.17 4.27 2.59
N GLU A 33 6.48 4.44 1.47
CA GLU A 33 5.02 4.60 1.41
C GLU A 33 4.30 3.35 1.92
N VAL A 34 4.68 2.16 1.46
CA VAL A 34 4.14 0.88 1.95
C VAL A 34 4.36 0.72 3.46
N ARG A 35 5.56 1.04 3.97
CA ARG A 35 5.82 0.95 5.41
C ARG A 35 4.94 1.92 6.20
N HIS A 36 4.74 3.13 5.70
CA HIS A 36 3.87 4.12 6.33
C HIS A 36 2.41 3.67 6.29
N PHE A 37 1.92 3.19 5.15
CA PHE A 37 0.59 2.62 5.00
C PHE A 37 0.37 1.44 5.94
N LEU A 38 1.32 0.51 6.04
CA LEU A 38 1.25 -0.62 6.96
C LEU A 38 1.26 -0.15 8.41
N THR A 39 2.10 0.83 8.76
CA THR A 39 2.18 1.39 10.11
C THR A 39 0.89 2.11 10.49
N GLU A 40 0.37 2.97 9.62
CA GLU A 40 -0.95 3.60 9.80
C GLU A 40 -2.05 2.56 9.88
N SER A 41 -2.04 1.57 8.97
CA SER A 41 -3.02 0.50 8.97
C SER A 41 -2.96 -0.22 10.31
N VAL A 42 -1.83 -0.73 10.78
CA VAL A 42 -1.76 -1.42 12.09
C VAL A 42 -2.03 -0.49 13.28
N SER A 43 -1.67 0.80 13.21
CA SER A 43 -1.94 1.79 14.26
C SER A 43 -3.42 2.17 14.35
N VAL A 44 -4.09 2.37 13.22
CA VAL A 44 -5.55 2.56 13.13
C VAL A 44 -6.28 1.26 13.48
N SER A 45 -5.62 0.11 13.26
CA SER A 45 -6.23 -1.21 13.30
C SER A 45 -5.86 -2.05 14.51
N GLY A 46 -5.53 -1.43 15.64
CA GLY A 46 -5.56 -2.08 16.96
C GLY A 46 -6.95 -2.63 17.38
N GLY A 47 -7.86 -2.91 16.44
CA GLY A 47 -9.18 -3.49 16.70
C GLY A 47 -9.97 -4.01 15.48
N HIS A 48 -9.78 -3.53 14.24
CA HIS A 48 -10.75 -3.83 13.15
C HIS A 48 -10.20 -4.21 11.75
N PHE A 49 -8.89 -4.30 11.51
CA PHE A 49 -8.35 -4.71 10.19
C PHE A 49 -8.09 -6.21 10.09
N ALA A 50 -8.72 -6.99 10.97
CA ALA A 50 -8.96 -8.41 10.73
C ALA A 50 -10.13 -8.63 9.75
N ALA A 51 -10.98 -7.62 9.50
CA ALA A 51 -12.23 -7.82 8.76
C ALA A 51 -12.10 -7.81 7.23
N GLY A 52 -11.01 -7.25 6.65
CA GLY A 52 -10.85 -7.11 5.20
C GLY A 52 -9.84 -8.05 4.54
N LEU A 53 -8.88 -8.60 5.28
CA LEU A 53 -7.82 -9.48 4.76
C LEU A 53 -8.16 -10.98 4.90
N GLY A 54 -9.41 -11.31 5.23
CA GLY A 54 -9.89 -12.70 5.30
C GLY A 54 -10.49 -13.24 3.99
N THR A 55 -10.59 -12.42 2.94
CA THR A 55 -11.32 -12.79 1.70
C THR A 55 -10.45 -13.06 0.47
N VAL A 56 -9.13 -13.05 0.63
CA VAL A 56 -8.17 -13.34 -0.47
C VAL A 56 -7.66 -14.78 -0.47
N GLU A 57 -8.12 -15.63 0.45
CA GLU A 57 -7.79 -17.05 0.49
C GLU A 57 -9.01 -17.96 0.25
N PHE A 58 -9.76 -17.77 -0.84
CA PHE A 58 -10.44 -18.88 -1.56
C PHE A 58 -11.05 -18.46 -2.93
N THR A 59 -10.25 -18.48 -4.00
CA THR A 59 -10.63 -18.86 -5.39
C THR A 59 -9.38 -18.88 -6.25
#